data_AF-A0A8J8EBQ4-F1
#
_entry.id   AF-A0A8J8EBQ4-F1
#
_cell.length_a   1.000
_cell.length_b   1.000
_cell.length_c   1.000
_cell.angle_alpha   90.00
_cell.angle_beta   90.00
_cell.angle_gamma   90.00
#
_symmetry.space_group_name_H-M   'P 1'
#
loop_
_entity.id
_entity.type
_entity.pdbx_description
1 polymer ?
#
loop_
_entity_poly.entity_id
_entity_poly.type
_entity_poly.pdbx_seq_one_letter_code
_entity_poly.pdbx_strand_id
1 'polypeptide(L)'
;MKGALLVVIALVLLSLMPIPVVKAEGSYYWVKTYGGSGTDVINDVKLLDDGSVIAVGYTNSYGYDAGDYDVFVMKLSPNGKVEWAKTYGGSGDDRASAVAIAPNGDIIVTGTGLLRLGPDGELKWAVELG
;
A
#
# COMPACT_ATOMS: atom_id res chain seq x y z
N MET A 1 -53.08 -26.22 29.60
CA MET A 1 -52.94 -24.82 29.14
C MET A 1 -51.61 -24.15 29.54
N LYS A 2 -50.97 -24.47 30.67
CA LYS A 2 -49.70 -23.82 31.09
C LYS A 2 -48.47 -24.19 30.25
N GLY A 3 -48.40 -25.42 29.71
CA GLY A 3 -47.25 -25.87 28.90
C GLY A 3 -47.18 -25.25 27.49
N ALA A 4 -48.32 -24.97 26.87
CA ALA A 4 -48.37 -24.37 25.53
C ALA A 4 -47.90 -22.91 25.52
N LEU A 5 -48.15 -22.16 26.60
CA LEU A 5 -47.75 -20.77 26.72
C LEU A 5 -46.22 -20.61 26.83
N LEU A 6 -45.54 -21.51 27.54
CA LEU A 6 -44.08 -21.53 27.64
C LEU A 6 -43.39 -21.84 26.30
N VAL A 7 -43.96 -22.75 25.51
CA VAL A 7 -43.42 -23.09 24.18
C VAL A 7 -43.57 -21.92 23.21
N VAL A 8 -44.69 -21.20 23.25
CA VAL A 8 -44.90 -20.01 22.41
C VAL A 8 -43.95 -18.87 22.80
N ILE A 9 -43.73 -18.64 24.09
CA ILE A 9 -42.76 -17.63 24.57
C ILE A 9 -41.34 -17.99 24.13
N ALA A 10 -40.93 -19.25 24.22
CA ALA A 10 -39.62 -19.70 23.76
C ALA A 10 -39.45 -19.49 22.25
N LEU A 11 -40.45 -19.83 21.44
CA LEU A 11 -40.41 -19.64 19.98
C LEU A 11 -40.35 -18.15 19.58
N VAL A 12 -41.10 -17.29 20.28
CA VAL A 12 -41.03 -15.82 20.06
C VAL A 12 -39.65 -15.29 20.45
N LEU A 13 -39.08 -15.72 21.57
CA LEU A 13 -37.74 -15.30 22.00
C LEU A 13 -36.64 -15.78 21.04
N LEU A 14 -36.75 -17.00 20.50
CA LEU A 14 -35.85 -17.50 19.46
C LEU A 14 -35.96 -16.70 18.16
N SER A 15 -37.15 -16.20 17.81
CA SER A 15 -37.37 -15.35 16.62
C SER A 15 -36.86 -13.91 16.78
N LEU A 16 -36.63 -13.48 18.03
CA LEU A 16 -36.12 -12.15 18.38
C LEU A 16 -34.61 -12.12 18.60
N MET A 17 -33.93 -13.27 18.58
CA MET A 17 -32.47 -13.30 18.57
C MET A 17 -31.98 -12.82 17.19
N PRO A 18 -31.08 -11.83 17.12
CA PRO A 18 -30.45 -11.49 15.85
C PRO A 18 -29.72 -12.73 15.34
N ILE A 19 -30.11 -13.22 14.17
CA ILE A 19 -29.37 -14.27 13.46
C ILE A 19 -27.95 -13.72 13.29
N PRO A 20 -26.89 -14.41 13.77
CA PRO A 20 -25.53 -14.01 13.47
C PRO A 20 -25.37 -14.10 11.96
N VAL A 21 -25.39 -12.95 11.29
CA VAL A 21 -25.07 -12.87 9.86
C VAL A 21 -23.59 -13.19 9.76
N VAL A 22 -23.28 -14.44 9.41
CA VAL A 22 -21.93 -14.80 8.98
C VAL A 22 -21.72 -14.07 7.65
N LYS A 23 -20.94 -12.99 7.70
CA LYS A 23 -20.54 -12.26 6.50
C LYS A 23 -19.71 -13.23 5.65
N ALA A 24 -20.17 -13.53 4.44
CA ALA A 24 -19.43 -14.40 3.52
C ALA A 24 -17.99 -13.88 3.38
N GLU A 25 -17.01 -14.73 3.68
CA GLU A 25 -15.60 -14.46 3.42
C GLU A 25 -15.38 -14.44 1.91
N GLY A 26 -15.50 -13.24 1.35
CA GLY A 26 -15.43 -12.98 -0.08
C GLY A 26 -15.66 -11.52 -0.42
N SER A 27 -15.48 -10.61 0.54
CA SER A 27 -15.45 -9.18 0.22
C SER A 27 -14.12 -8.88 -0.46
N TYR A 28 -14.13 -8.83 -1.80
CA TYR A 28 -13.09 -8.14 -2.54
C TYR A 28 -12.98 -6.73 -1.95
N TYR A 29 -11.88 -6.46 -1.25
CA TYR A 29 -11.49 -5.08 -0.99
C TYR A 29 -11.33 -4.41 -2.35
N TRP A 30 -11.84 -3.20 -2.51
CA TRP A 30 -11.61 -2.47 -3.74
C TRP A 30 -10.09 -2.39 -3.97
N VAL A 31 -9.64 -2.68 -5.19
CA VAL A 31 -8.25 -2.50 -5.59
C VAL A 31 -8.17 -1.14 -6.27
N LYS A 32 -7.38 -0.20 -5.73
CA LYS A 32 -6.97 0.97 -6.52
C LYS A 32 -5.69 0.58 -7.23
N THR A 33 -5.71 0.72 -8.53
CA THR A 33 -4.50 0.69 -9.34
C THR A 33 -3.82 2.05 -9.22
N TYR A 34 -2.54 2.03 -8.87
CA TYR A 34 -1.66 3.18 -8.92
C TYR A 34 -0.55 2.83 -9.90
N GLY A 35 -0.55 3.53 -11.03
CA GLY A 35 0.15 3.19 -12.27
C GLY A 35 -0.55 3.87 -13.45
N GLY A 36 0.17 4.11 -14.54
CA GLY A 36 -0.35 4.74 -15.75
C GLY A 36 -0.54 3.74 -16.88
N SER A 37 -0.39 4.20 -18.12
CA SER A 37 -0.49 3.33 -19.31
C SER A 37 0.77 2.48 -19.55
N GLY A 38 1.82 2.69 -18.76
CA GLY A 38 3.09 2.00 -18.85
C GLY A 38 3.18 0.76 -17.98
N THR A 39 4.42 0.37 -17.69
CA THR A 39 4.78 -0.69 -16.75
C THR A 39 5.13 -0.05 -15.41
N ASP A 40 4.46 -0.54 -14.37
CA ASP A 40 4.60 -0.10 -12.99
C ASP A 40 4.88 -1.33 -12.12
N VAL A 41 6.02 -1.35 -11.43
CA VAL A 41 6.47 -2.49 -10.64
C VAL A 41 6.80 -2.03 -9.22
N ILE A 42 6.33 -2.80 -8.23
CA ILE A 42 6.76 -2.69 -6.84
C ILE A 42 7.63 -3.90 -6.52
N ASN A 43 8.86 -3.67 -6.07
CA ASN A 43 9.84 -4.71 -5.77
C ASN A 43 9.99 -4.98 -4.27
N ASP A 44 9.83 -3.95 -3.42
CA ASP A 44 9.93 -4.11 -1.96
C ASP A 44 9.00 -3.14 -1.23
N VAL A 45 8.69 -3.48 0.02
CA VAL A 45 7.83 -2.69 0.91
C VAL A 45 8.37 -2.69 2.34
N LYS A 46 8.08 -1.62 3.09
CA LYS A 46 8.23 -1.56 4.55
C LYS A 46 6.95 -1.07 5.19
N LEU A 47 6.52 -1.81 6.21
CA LEU A 47 5.51 -1.37 7.16
C LEU A 47 6.17 -0.48 8.21
N LEU A 48 5.52 0.63 8.55
CA LEU A 48 5.92 1.55 9.58
C LEU A 48 5.10 1.31 10.85
N ASP A 49 5.58 1.80 11.99
CA ASP A 49 4.94 1.60 13.29
C ASP A 49 3.53 2.20 13.39
N ASP A 50 3.25 3.24 12.60
CA ASP A 50 1.93 3.86 12.50
C ASP A 50 0.95 3.08 11.59
N GLY A 51 1.41 1.97 11.01
CA GLY A 51 0.68 1.14 10.06
C GLY A 51 0.74 1.62 8.61
N SER A 52 1.41 2.75 8.32
CA SER A 52 1.65 3.19 6.95
C SER A 52 2.66 2.28 6.24
N VAL A 53 2.67 2.31 4.92
CA VAL A 53 3.54 1.47 4.10
C VAL A 53 4.34 2.35 3.14
N ILE A 54 5.66 2.15 3.09
CA ILE A 54 6.49 2.60 1.98
C ILE A 54 6.62 1.44 0.99
N ALA A 55 6.34 1.70 -0.28
CA ALA A 55 6.55 0.76 -1.37
C ALA A 55 7.51 1.38 -2.40
N VAL A 56 8.43 0.57 -2.92
CA VAL A 56 9.41 0.99 -3.91
C VAL A 56 9.46 0.06 -5.11
N GLY A 57 9.78 0.62 -6.26
CA GLY A 57 10.10 -0.14 -7.46
C GLY A 57 10.39 0.81 -8.61
N TYR A 58 9.77 0.62 -9.76
CA TYR A 58 10.03 1.44 -10.93
C TYR A 58 8.80 1.60 -11.83
N THR A 59 8.80 2.68 -12.60
CA THR A 59 7.68 3.04 -13.47
C THR A 59 8.17 3.77 -14.73
N ASN A 60 7.57 3.48 -15.89
CA ASN A 60 7.68 4.35 -17.07
C ASN A 60 6.35 5.06 -17.38
N SER A 61 5.41 5.06 -16.43
CA SER A 61 4.09 5.67 -16.55
C SER A 61 4.07 7.16 -16.22
N TYR A 62 5.09 7.67 -15.51
CA TYR A 62 5.12 9.03 -14.95
C TYR A 62 6.44 9.78 -15.21
N GLY A 63 7.34 9.20 -16.01
CA GLY A 63 8.66 9.75 -16.31
C GLY A 63 8.65 10.88 -17.34
N TYR A 64 9.74 11.64 -17.37
CA TYR A 64 9.86 12.89 -18.15
C TYR A 64 10.06 12.67 -19.66
N ASP A 65 10.39 11.45 -20.09
CA ASP A 65 10.54 11.05 -21.50
C ASP A 65 9.88 9.69 -21.78
N ALA A 66 9.49 9.44 -23.03
CA ALA A 66 8.56 8.38 -23.46
C ALA A 66 9.07 6.92 -23.34
N GLY A 67 10.04 6.64 -22.46
CA GLY A 67 10.49 5.31 -22.10
C GLY A 67 11.92 5.34 -21.57
N ASP A 68 12.10 4.87 -20.33
CA ASP A 68 13.29 4.13 -19.85
C ASP A 68 13.13 3.57 -18.42
N TYR A 69 12.15 4.03 -17.61
CA TYR A 69 11.88 3.63 -16.21
C TYR A 69 12.59 4.52 -15.19
N ASP A 70 11.81 5.08 -14.26
CA ASP A 70 12.29 5.82 -13.10
C ASP A 70 12.03 5.03 -11.81
N VAL A 71 12.86 5.26 -10.78
CA VAL A 71 12.59 4.79 -9.42
C VAL A 71 11.24 5.34 -8.98
N PHE A 72 10.35 4.46 -8.56
CA PHE A 72 9.06 4.82 -8.01
C PHE A 72 9.04 4.57 -6.51
N VAL A 73 8.67 5.58 -5.72
CA VAL A 73 8.48 5.47 -4.27
C VAL A 73 7.11 6.02 -3.90
N MET A 74 6.36 5.27 -3.12
CA MET A 74 5.05 5.71 -2.65
C MET A 74 4.85 5.39 -1.18
N LYS A 75 4.10 6.27 -0.50
CA LYS A 75 3.60 6.05 0.84
C LYS A 75 2.09 5.86 0.83
N LEU A 76 1.65 4.79 1.48
CA LEU A 76 0.25 4.47 1.73
C LEU A 76 -0.04 4.67 3.22
N SER A 77 -1.13 5.33 3.53
CA SER A 77 -1.71 5.34 4.87
C SER A 77 -2.19 3.93 5.27
N PRO A 78 -2.47 3.67 6.57
CA PRO A 78 -2.91 2.35 7.04
C PRO A 78 -4.19 1.79 6.41
N ASN A 79 -4.98 2.65 5.76
CA ASN A 79 -6.21 2.27 5.06
C ASN A 79 -6.02 2.10 3.53
N GLY A 80 -4.77 2.12 3.04
CA GLY A 80 -4.44 1.95 1.64
C GLY A 80 -4.69 3.19 0.76
N LYS A 81 -4.86 4.39 1.33
CA LYS A 81 -4.82 5.64 0.55
C LYS A 81 -3.39 6.10 0.36
N VAL A 82 -3.04 6.51 -0.86
CA VAL A 82 -1.76 7.18 -1.15
C VAL A 82 -1.69 8.52 -0.42
N GLU A 83 -0.68 8.66 0.42
CA GLU A 83 -0.31 9.94 1.05
C GLU A 83 0.55 10.75 0.08
N TRP A 84 1.52 10.10 -0.56
CA TRP A 84 2.33 10.67 -1.63
C TRP A 84 2.93 9.56 -2.50
N ALA A 85 3.28 9.91 -3.75
CA ALA A 85 4.00 9.06 -4.68
C ALA A 85 4.92 9.93 -5.54
N LYS A 86 6.16 9.48 -5.76
CA LYS A 86 7.22 10.25 -6.40
C LYS A 86 8.07 9.36 -7.29
N THR A 87 8.60 9.95 -8.36
CA THR A 87 9.58 9.35 -9.26
C THR A 87 10.95 10.02 -9.10
N TYR A 88 12.01 9.24 -9.26
CA TYR A 88 13.40 9.72 -9.25
C TYR A 88 14.19 8.97 -10.32
N GLY A 89 14.95 9.69 -11.12
CA GLY A 89 15.72 9.09 -12.20
C GLY A 89 16.29 10.15 -13.14
N GLY A 90 17.19 9.71 -14.00
CA GLY A 90 17.83 10.49 -15.04
C GLY A 90 17.36 10.09 -16.44
N SER A 91 18.27 10.16 -17.41
CA SER A 91 17.98 9.87 -18.82
C SER A 91 18.10 8.39 -19.18
N GLY A 92 18.03 7.47 -18.22
CA GLY A 92 18.18 6.03 -18.44
C GLY A 92 17.41 5.23 -17.41
N ASP A 93 17.48 3.89 -17.51
CA ASP A 93 16.76 3.00 -16.60
C ASP A 93 17.21 3.16 -15.15
N ASP A 94 16.31 3.71 -14.33
CA ASP A 94 16.43 3.82 -12.90
C ASP A 94 15.43 2.92 -12.20
N ARG A 95 15.94 1.94 -11.45
CA ARG A 95 15.11 0.88 -10.88
C ARG A 95 15.40 0.65 -9.42
N ALA A 96 14.43 0.90 -8.55
CA ALA A 96 14.54 0.51 -7.14
C ALA A 96 14.27 -0.98 -6.97
N SER A 97 15.04 -1.61 -6.10
CA SER A 97 15.00 -3.04 -5.80
C SER A 97 14.66 -3.33 -4.34
N ALA A 98 15.05 -2.45 -3.42
CA ALA A 98 14.82 -2.63 -1.99
C ALA A 98 14.70 -1.29 -1.27
N VAL A 99 14.08 -1.32 -0.09
CA VAL A 99 13.92 -0.16 0.79
C VAL A 99 14.27 -0.52 2.24
N ALA A 100 14.76 0.44 3.00
CA ALA A 100 14.90 0.36 4.45
C ALA A 100 14.47 1.67 5.10
N ILE A 101 13.97 1.59 6.33
CA ILE A 101 13.59 2.76 7.13
C ILE A 101 14.64 2.95 8.23
N ALA A 102 15.26 4.12 8.28
CA ALA A 102 16.19 4.47 9.33
C ALA A 102 15.44 4.87 10.62
N PRO A 103 16.07 4.81 11.81
CA PRO A 103 15.41 5.15 13.08
C PRO A 103 14.86 6.58 13.17
N ASN A 104 15.36 7.51 12.34
CA ASN A 104 14.86 8.87 12.25
C ASN A 104 13.71 9.04 11.24
N GLY A 105 13.20 7.95 10.67
CA GLY A 105 12.14 7.92 9.67
C GLY A 105 12.62 8.15 8.23
N ASP A 106 13.93 8.36 7.99
CA ASP A 106 14.44 8.49 6.63
C ASP A 106 14.27 7.18 5.87
N ILE A 107 14.00 7.31 4.57
CA ILE A 107 13.78 6.20 3.66
C ILE A 107 15.05 6.01 2.84
N ILE A 108 15.64 4.83 2.92
CA ILE A 108 16.82 4.43 2.14
C ILE A 108 16.34 3.50 1.03
N VAL A 109 16.59 3.87 -0.22
CA VAL A 109 16.17 3.10 -1.40
C VAL A 109 17.40 2.69 -2.20
N THR A 110 17.50 1.40 -2.55
CA THR A 110 18.63 0.86 -3.34
C THR A 110 18.14 0.28 -4.66
N GLY A 111 19.02 0.20 -5.64
CA GLY A 111 18.70 -0.25 -6.99
C GLY A 111 19.85 -0.03 -7.95
N THR A 112 19.55 0.58 -9.10
CA THR A 112 20.57 1.14 -10.03
C THR A 112 21.43 2.21 -9.35
N GLY A 113 20.85 2.92 -8.38
CA GLY A 113 21.56 3.83 -7.48
C GLY A 113 21.15 3.66 -6.01
N LEU A 114 21.49 4.67 -5.20
CA LEU A 114 21.12 4.77 -3.79
C LEU A 114 20.49 6.13 -3.52
N LEU A 115 19.30 6.15 -2.94
CA LEU A 115 18.60 7.36 -2.52
C LEU A 115 18.41 7.39 -1.01
N ARG A 116 18.55 8.57 -0.42
CA ARG A 116 18.04 8.86 0.93
C ARG A 116 16.97 9.93 0.84
N LEU A 117 15.77 9.60 1.27
CA LEU A 117 14.63 10.49 1.32
C LEU A 117 14.26 10.82 2.77
N GLY A 118 13.65 11.99 2.97
CA GLY A 118 12.92 12.28 4.20
C GLY A 118 11.63 11.45 4.34
N PRO A 119 10.98 11.47 5.51
CA PRO A 119 9.68 10.81 5.72
C PRO A 119 8.55 11.32 4.80
N ASP A 120 8.71 12.53 4.26
CA ASP A 120 7.87 13.19 3.27
C ASP A 120 8.21 12.81 1.81
N GLY A 121 9.19 11.93 1.63
CA GLY A 121 9.72 11.56 0.32
C GLY A 121 10.53 12.67 -0.34
N GLU A 122 10.96 13.72 0.36
CA GLU A 122 11.87 14.70 -0.25
C GLU A 122 13.28 14.13 -0.35
N LEU A 123 13.92 14.27 -1.52
CA LEU A 123 15.28 13.77 -1.74
C LEU A 123 16.26 14.56 -0.87
N LYS A 124 17.01 13.85 -0.02
CA LYS A 124 18.09 14.44 0.78
C LYS A 124 19.44 14.33 0.06
N TRP A 125 19.73 13.15 -0.50
CA TRP A 125 20.87 12.92 -1.38
C TRP A 125 20.68 11.65 -2.20
N ALA A 126 21.42 11.54 -3.30
CA ALA A 126 21.49 10.38 -4.16
C ALA A 126 22.95 10.00 -4.48
N VAL A 127 23.19 8.73 -4.77
CA VAL A 127 24.42 8.22 -5.38
C VAL A 127 24.03 7.45 -6.63
N GLU A 128 24.52 7.90 -7.78
CA GLU A 128 24.32 7.24 -9.08
C GLU A 128 25.55 6.38 -9.40
N LEU A 129 25.31 5.21 -9.98
CA LEU A 129 26.35 4.30 -10.47
C LEU A 129 26.36 4.39 -12.00
N GLY A 130 27.53 4.69 -12.58
CA GLY A 130 27.71 4.83 -14.04
C GLY A 130 28.00 3.54 -14.78
#